data_AF-A0A925WYT5-F1
#
_entry.id   AF-A0A925WYT5-F1
#
_cell.length_a   1.000
_cell.length_b   1.000
_cell.length_c   1.000
_cell.angle_alpha   90.00
_cell.angle_beta   90.00
_cell.angle_gamma   90.00
#
_symmetry.space_group_name_H-M   'P 1'
#
loop_
_entity.id
_entity.type
_entity.pdbx_description
1 polymer ?
#
loop_
_entity_poly.entity_id
_entity_poly.type
_entity_poly.pdbx_seq_one_letter_code
_entity_poly.pdbx_strand_id
1 'polypeptide(L)'
;PHGHESLLDYLETQLKEHGKRHGSDLGFHLTGPQCQSLREEAQLYYQRYLSLFVLEDFKGVVRDTARNLRVLDFCGKFAVEEQDRLMLEQFRPYIVMMNARASASIAFKGEKYSEALEIVTGALDNIREFFTTLGQPEAFAQSSEVRVLRRFARDIRRKMPVDPMQKLQNQLERAVKAERYEDAAKLRDEIRQKNVKEV
;
A
#
# COMPACT_ATOMS: atom_id res chain seq x y z
N PRO A 1 -26.54 4.51 3.62
CA PRO A 1 -27.08 5.34 4.72
C PRO A 1 -27.40 6.76 4.23
N HIS A 2 -28.54 7.37 4.60
CA HIS A 2 -28.90 8.75 4.18
C HIS A 2 -28.82 9.02 2.66
N GLY A 3 -29.05 8.01 1.81
CA GLY A 3 -28.90 8.13 0.35
C GLY A 3 -27.47 7.99 -0.19
N HIS A 4 -26.49 7.74 0.67
CA HIS A 4 -25.09 7.48 0.31
C HIS A 4 -24.73 5.99 0.42
N GLU A 5 -23.67 5.57 -0.28
CA GLU A 5 -23.14 4.20 -0.25
C GLU A 5 -22.71 3.81 1.18
N SER A 6 -21.96 4.68 1.87
CA SER A 6 -21.50 4.46 3.24
C SER A 6 -21.76 5.67 4.14
N LEU A 7 -21.72 5.47 5.46
CA LEU A 7 -21.74 6.56 6.44
C LEU A 7 -20.54 7.49 6.26
N LEU A 8 -19.36 6.95 5.91
CA LEU A 8 -18.19 7.77 5.58
C LEU A 8 -18.51 8.73 4.42
N ASP A 9 -19.09 8.24 3.32
CA ASP A 9 -19.35 9.08 2.15
C ASP A 9 -20.40 10.18 2.46
N TYR A 10 -21.35 9.88 3.35
CA TYR A 10 -22.27 10.89 3.87
C TYR A 10 -21.53 11.98 4.67
N LEU A 11 -20.67 11.60 5.61
CA LEU A 11 -19.92 12.55 6.45
C LEU A 11 -18.88 13.35 5.66
N GLU A 12 -18.21 12.75 4.68
CA GLU A 12 -17.34 13.48 3.74
C GLU A 12 -18.13 14.47 2.88
N THR A 13 -19.38 14.15 2.53
CA THR A 13 -20.26 15.10 1.84
C THR A 13 -20.61 16.28 2.75
N GLN A 14 -20.92 16.02 4.01
CA GLN A 14 -21.15 17.07 5.01
C GLN A 14 -19.92 17.96 5.22
N LEU A 15 -18.71 17.39 5.25
CA LEU A 15 -17.46 18.16 5.30
C LEU A 15 -17.32 19.06 4.06
N LYS A 16 -17.58 18.55 2.86
CA LYS A 16 -17.52 19.34 1.62
C LYS A 16 -18.53 20.50 1.63
N GLU A 17 -19.74 20.28 2.14
CA GLU A 17 -20.75 21.32 2.29
C GLU A 17 -20.34 22.38 3.32
N HIS A 18 -19.76 21.96 4.45
CA HIS A 18 -19.17 22.86 5.45
C HIS A 18 -18.09 23.75 4.83
N GLY A 19 -17.15 23.15 4.10
CA GLY A 19 -16.08 23.89 3.40
C GLY A 19 -16.61 24.91 2.39
N LYS A 20 -17.69 24.56 1.64
CA LYS A 20 -18.35 25.50 0.72
C LYS A 20 -19.01 26.69 1.44
N ARG A 21 -19.55 26.48 2.64
CA ARG A 21 -20.23 27.53 3.42
C ARG A 21 -19.25 28.42 4.19
N HIS A 22 -18.17 27.84 4.73
CA HIS A 22 -17.25 28.52 5.63
C HIS A 22 -15.88 28.83 5.01
N GLY A 23 -15.64 28.42 3.76
CA GLY A 23 -14.37 28.63 3.05
C GLY A 23 -13.20 27.80 3.58
N SER A 24 -13.42 26.93 4.58
CA SER A 24 -12.41 26.07 5.17
C SER A 24 -13.03 24.89 5.92
N ASP A 25 -12.21 23.87 6.23
CA ASP A 25 -12.59 22.74 7.08
C ASP A 25 -12.60 23.10 8.58
N LEU A 26 -12.18 24.32 8.96
CA LEU A 26 -12.11 24.75 10.36
C LEU A 26 -13.50 24.74 10.98
N GLY A 27 -13.59 24.20 12.19
CA GLY A 27 -14.86 24.06 12.91
C GLY A 27 -15.72 22.87 12.47
N PHE A 28 -15.23 22.00 11.57
CA PHE A 28 -15.82 20.68 11.35
C PHE A 28 -15.24 19.69 12.35
N HIS A 29 -16.09 18.90 12.99
CA HIS A 29 -15.67 17.91 13.97
C HIS A 29 -16.60 16.71 13.97
N LEU A 30 -16.06 15.56 14.36
CA LEU A 30 -16.82 14.34 14.61
C LEU A 30 -17.06 14.17 16.10
N THR A 31 -18.33 13.98 16.43
CA THR A 31 -18.77 13.59 17.77
C THR A 31 -18.41 12.14 18.07
N GLY A 32 -18.28 11.79 19.35
CA GLY A 32 -18.05 10.40 19.78
C GLY A 32 -19.01 9.38 19.17
N PRO A 33 -20.35 9.63 19.14
CA PRO A 33 -21.30 8.73 18.47
C PRO A 33 -21.07 8.57 16.96
N GLN A 34 -20.63 9.61 16.25
CA GLN A 34 -20.28 9.51 14.82
C GLN A 34 -19.00 8.68 14.63
N CYS A 35 -17.98 8.91 15.47
CA CYS A 35 -16.76 8.09 15.49
C CYS A 35 -17.10 6.62 15.76
N GLN A 36 -17.97 6.34 16.73
CA GLN A 36 -18.45 4.98 17.01
C GLN A 36 -19.14 4.35 15.80
N SER A 37 -20.07 5.08 15.18
CA SER A 37 -20.80 4.57 14.01
C SER A 37 -19.86 4.28 12.82
N LEU A 38 -18.83 5.12 12.62
CA LEU A 38 -17.79 4.90 11.62
C LEU A 38 -16.96 3.65 11.91
N ARG A 39 -16.64 3.38 13.19
CA ARG A 39 -15.94 2.15 13.61
C ARG A 39 -16.77 0.91 13.35
N GLU A 40 -18.05 0.95 13.71
CA GLU A 40 -18.99 -0.15 13.47
C GLU A 40 -19.12 -0.45 11.97
N GLU A 41 -19.26 0.58 11.13
CA GLU A 41 -19.26 0.41 9.68
C GLU A 41 -17.90 -0.13 9.17
N ALA A 42 -16.77 0.39 9.67
CA ALA A 42 -15.45 -0.12 9.30
C ALA A 42 -15.26 -1.60 9.62
N GLN A 43 -15.85 -2.09 10.72
CA GLN A 43 -15.85 -3.51 11.07
C GLN A 43 -16.66 -4.35 10.07
N LEU A 44 -17.79 -3.83 9.55
CA LEU A 44 -18.55 -4.52 8.49
C LEU A 44 -17.73 -4.62 7.19
N TYR A 45 -17.05 -3.54 6.81
CA TYR A 45 -16.14 -3.54 5.66
C TYR A 45 -14.95 -4.49 5.87
N TYR A 46 -14.44 -4.61 7.10
CA TYR A 46 -13.40 -5.58 7.46
C TYR A 46 -13.84 -7.02 7.16
N GLN A 47 -15.02 -7.42 7.64
CA GLN A 47 -15.57 -8.76 7.38
C GLN A 47 -15.78 -8.99 5.87
N ARG A 48 -16.25 -7.96 5.15
CA ARG A 48 -16.47 -8.02 3.71
C ARG A 48 -15.17 -8.20 2.94
N TYR A 49 -14.16 -7.38 3.18
CA TYR A 49 -12.90 -7.49 2.45
C TYR A 49 -12.12 -8.75 2.79
N LEU A 50 -12.26 -9.29 4.00
CA LEU A 50 -11.69 -10.60 4.32
C LEU A 50 -12.33 -11.70 3.48
N SER A 51 -13.66 -11.70 3.39
CA SER A 51 -14.40 -12.66 2.57
C SER A 51 -14.02 -12.54 1.10
N LEU A 52 -13.95 -11.31 0.58
CA LEU A 52 -13.52 -11.03 -0.80
C LEU A 52 -12.08 -11.48 -1.05
N PHE A 53 -11.19 -11.33 -0.06
CA PHE A 53 -9.81 -11.80 -0.18
C PHE A 53 -9.73 -13.31 -0.31
N VAL A 54 -10.53 -14.06 0.45
CA VAL A 54 -10.62 -15.53 0.34
C VAL A 54 -11.19 -15.97 -1.01
N LEU A 55 -12.14 -15.20 -1.56
CA LEU A 55 -12.71 -15.43 -2.89
C LEU A 55 -11.82 -14.94 -4.04
N GLU A 56 -10.64 -14.39 -3.74
CA GLU A 56 -9.73 -13.73 -4.68
C GLU A 56 -10.36 -12.58 -5.50
N ASP A 57 -11.46 -11.98 -5.02
CA ASP A 57 -12.00 -10.74 -5.56
C ASP A 57 -11.18 -9.55 -5.04
N PHE A 58 -9.97 -9.42 -5.56
CA PHE A 58 -9.02 -8.41 -5.11
C PHE A 58 -9.49 -6.99 -5.38
N LYS A 59 -10.31 -6.74 -6.42
CA LYS A 59 -10.84 -5.40 -6.69
C LYS A 59 -11.73 -4.93 -5.54
N GLY A 60 -12.59 -5.82 -5.05
CA GLY A 60 -13.42 -5.56 -3.87
C GLY A 60 -12.57 -5.32 -2.62
N VAL A 61 -11.50 -6.09 -2.40
CA VAL A 61 -10.59 -5.88 -1.26
C VAL A 61 -9.91 -4.52 -1.31
N VAL A 62 -9.40 -4.10 -2.48
CA VAL A 62 -8.77 -2.79 -2.65
C VAL A 62 -9.76 -1.67 -2.34
N ARG A 63 -10.97 -1.73 -2.88
CA ARG A 63 -12.02 -0.73 -2.61
C ARG A 63 -12.30 -0.59 -1.11
N ASP A 64 -12.52 -1.71 -0.44
CA ASP A 64 -12.98 -1.72 0.94
C ASP A 64 -11.86 -1.36 1.93
N THR A 65 -10.64 -1.84 1.70
CA THR A 65 -9.47 -1.45 2.50
C THR A 65 -9.12 0.02 2.30
N ALA A 66 -9.18 0.54 1.07
CA ALA A 66 -8.97 1.96 0.80
C ALA A 66 -10.03 2.83 1.50
N ARG A 67 -11.30 2.41 1.49
CA ARG A 67 -12.36 3.07 2.27
C ARG A 67 -12.05 3.06 3.77
N ASN A 68 -11.58 1.94 4.33
CA ASN A 68 -11.25 1.90 5.76
C ASN A 68 -10.02 2.77 6.09
N LEU A 69 -9.00 2.86 5.22
CA LEU A 69 -7.90 3.82 5.40
C LEU A 69 -8.41 5.26 5.43
N ARG A 70 -9.37 5.61 4.56
CA ARG A 70 -10.03 6.94 4.61
C ARG A 70 -10.75 7.17 5.94
N VAL A 71 -11.37 6.15 6.55
CA VAL A 71 -11.97 6.30 7.90
C VAL A 71 -10.92 6.65 8.94
N LEU A 72 -9.76 5.98 8.92
CA LEU A 72 -8.67 6.27 9.84
C LEU A 72 -8.21 7.73 9.68
N ASP A 73 -7.95 8.17 8.45
CA ASP A 73 -7.56 9.55 8.15
C ASP A 73 -8.63 10.57 8.59
N PHE A 74 -9.90 10.25 8.37
CA PHE A 74 -11.03 11.12 8.69
C PHE A 74 -11.23 11.26 10.20
N CYS A 75 -11.19 10.15 10.95
CA CYS A 75 -11.22 10.18 12.42
C CYS A 75 -9.98 10.90 12.99
N GLY A 76 -8.79 10.60 12.48
CA GLY A 76 -7.54 11.23 12.91
C GLY A 76 -7.54 12.75 12.75
N LYS A 77 -8.15 13.26 11.67
CA LYS A 77 -8.24 14.70 11.40
C LYS A 77 -9.37 15.42 12.14
N PHE A 78 -10.54 14.79 12.26
CA PHE A 78 -11.77 15.51 12.66
C PHE A 78 -12.39 15.06 13.99
N ALA A 79 -11.98 13.94 14.59
CA ALA A 79 -12.54 13.55 15.89
C ALA A 79 -12.20 14.57 16.98
N VAL A 80 -13.15 14.89 17.85
CA VAL A 80 -12.92 15.81 18.97
C VAL A 80 -12.02 15.17 20.03
N GLU A 81 -12.33 13.92 20.40
CA GLU A 81 -11.63 13.18 21.44
C GLU A 81 -10.35 12.51 20.90
N GLU A 82 -9.24 12.65 21.62
CA GLU A 82 -7.96 12.04 21.25
C GLU A 82 -8.07 10.51 21.16
N GLN A 83 -8.83 9.90 22.07
CA GLN A 83 -9.07 8.45 22.06
C GLN A 83 -9.70 7.99 20.73
N ASP A 84 -10.64 8.75 20.17
CA ASP A 84 -11.29 8.43 18.90
C ASP A 84 -10.35 8.60 17.71
N ARG A 85 -9.39 9.55 17.79
CA ARG A 85 -8.34 9.73 16.77
C ARG A 85 -7.38 8.53 16.74
N LEU A 86 -6.99 8.03 17.91
CA LEU A 86 -5.94 7.02 18.03
C LEU A 86 -6.45 5.57 17.95
N MET A 87 -7.70 5.31 18.36
CA MET A 87 -8.23 3.95 18.51
C MET A 87 -8.13 3.10 17.23
N LEU A 88 -8.33 3.71 16.06
CA LEU A 88 -8.27 3.01 14.78
C LEU A 88 -6.86 2.91 14.20
N GLU A 89 -5.94 3.79 14.60
CA GLU A 89 -4.59 3.89 14.02
C GLU A 89 -3.78 2.61 14.22
N GLN A 90 -3.98 1.89 15.33
CA GLN A 90 -3.31 0.60 15.57
C GLN A 90 -3.58 -0.45 14.48
N PHE A 91 -4.69 -0.32 13.73
CA PHE A 91 -5.04 -1.24 12.64
C PHE A 91 -4.45 -0.81 11.29
N ARG A 92 -3.88 0.40 11.18
CA ARG A 92 -3.36 0.94 9.91
C ARG A 92 -2.37 -0.01 9.22
N PRO A 93 -1.35 -0.57 9.90
CA PRO A 93 -0.40 -1.46 9.23
C PRO A 93 -1.06 -2.68 8.60
N TYR A 94 -2.07 -3.23 9.28
CA TYR A 94 -2.79 -4.41 8.81
C TYR A 94 -3.63 -4.08 7.57
N ILE A 95 -4.36 -2.95 7.58
CA ILE A 95 -5.21 -2.54 6.46
C ILE A 95 -4.34 -2.20 5.23
N VAL A 96 -3.22 -1.50 5.43
CA VAL A 96 -2.23 -1.20 4.36
C VAL A 96 -1.69 -2.50 3.77
N MET A 97 -1.33 -3.47 4.60
CA MET A 97 -0.85 -4.77 4.13
C MET A 97 -1.91 -5.54 3.31
N MET A 98 -3.16 -5.55 3.75
CA MET A 98 -4.24 -6.20 3.00
C MET A 98 -4.53 -5.50 1.67
N ASN A 99 -4.55 -4.16 1.66
CA ASN A 99 -4.69 -3.38 0.42
C ASN A 99 -3.56 -3.72 -0.57
N ALA A 100 -2.31 -3.65 -0.11
CA ALA A 100 -1.14 -3.92 -0.93
C ALA A 100 -1.13 -5.35 -1.49
N ARG A 101 -1.51 -6.34 -0.68
CA ARG A 101 -1.62 -7.74 -1.14
C ARG A 101 -2.65 -7.90 -2.24
N ALA A 102 -3.81 -7.24 -2.13
CA ALA A 102 -4.83 -7.30 -3.16
C ALA A 102 -4.40 -6.55 -4.43
N SER A 103 -3.92 -5.31 -4.30
CA SER A 103 -3.43 -4.49 -5.42
C SER A 103 -2.31 -5.18 -6.19
N ALA A 104 -1.30 -5.70 -5.48
CA ALA A 104 -0.20 -6.42 -6.11
C ALA A 104 -0.64 -7.77 -6.69
N SER A 105 -1.63 -8.46 -6.12
CA SER A 105 -2.19 -9.68 -6.72
C SER A 105 -2.91 -9.41 -8.04
N ILE A 106 -3.56 -8.24 -8.19
CA ILE A 106 -4.16 -7.82 -9.47
C ILE A 106 -3.07 -7.63 -10.52
N ALA A 107 -2.02 -6.85 -10.21
CA ALA A 107 -0.89 -6.63 -11.11
C ALA A 107 -0.17 -7.93 -11.45
N PHE A 108 0.04 -8.80 -10.46
CA PHE A 108 0.65 -10.11 -10.64
C PHE A 108 -0.17 -11.02 -11.58
N LYS A 109 -1.50 -11.07 -11.43
CA LYS A 109 -2.39 -11.81 -12.36
C LYS A 109 -2.32 -11.27 -13.79
N GLY A 110 -2.01 -9.98 -13.96
CA GLY A 110 -1.76 -9.36 -15.26
C GLY A 110 -0.31 -9.47 -15.76
N GLU A 111 0.52 -10.31 -15.13
CA GLU A 111 1.96 -10.48 -15.42
C GLU A 111 2.81 -9.20 -15.29
N LYS A 112 2.26 -8.18 -14.63
CA LYS A 112 2.94 -6.90 -14.37
C LYS A 112 3.75 -6.99 -13.08
N TYR A 113 4.79 -7.82 -13.09
CA TYR A 113 5.54 -8.14 -11.88
C TYR A 113 6.33 -6.96 -11.29
N SER A 114 6.83 -6.03 -12.12
CA SER A 114 7.48 -4.80 -11.63
C SER A 114 6.49 -3.94 -10.84
N GLU A 115 5.31 -3.68 -11.43
CA GLU A 115 4.22 -2.93 -10.80
C GLU A 115 3.77 -3.61 -9.49
N ALA A 116 3.60 -4.93 -9.50
CA ALA A 116 3.26 -5.69 -8.30
C ALA A 116 4.32 -5.53 -7.19
N LEU A 117 5.60 -5.53 -7.55
CA LEU A 117 6.69 -5.34 -6.59
C LEU A 117 6.72 -3.91 -6.04
N GLU A 118 6.56 -2.91 -6.90
CA GLU A 118 6.49 -1.49 -6.54
C GLU A 118 5.37 -1.22 -5.54
N ILE A 119 4.19 -1.79 -5.76
CA ILE A 119 3.05 -1.71 -4.82
C ILE A 119 3.44 -2.26 -3.44
N VAL A 120 4.05 -3.45 -3.39
CA VAL A 120 4.45 -4.06 -2.12
C VAL A 120 5.54 -3.26 -1.41
N THR A 121 6.51 -2.72 -2.16
CA THR A 121 7.57 -1.86 -1.58
C THR A 121 7.02 -0.54 -1.07
N GLY A 122 6.12 0.12 -1.80
CA GLY A 122 5.47 1.35 -1.34
C GLY A 122 4.66 1.14 -0.07
N ALA A 123 3.98 0.00 0.05
CA ALA A 123 3.26 -0.36 1.28
C ALA A 123 4.20 -0.62 2.47
N LEU A 124 5.36 -1.26 2.23
CA LEU A 124 6.40 -1.42 3.26
C LEU A 124 6.94 -0.07 3.72
N ASP A 125 7.16 0.87 2.80
CA ASP A 125 7.62 2.21 3.12
C ASP A 125 6.58 2.99 3.94
N ASN A 126 5.29 2.88 3.58
CA ASN A 126 4.19 3.49 4.33
C ASN A 126 4.09 2.95 5.77
N ILE A 127 4.20 1.63 5.95
CA ILE A 127 4.19 1.02 7.29
C ILE A 127 5.43 1.43 8.10
N ARG A 128 6.59 1.57 7.45
CA ARG A 128 7.81 2.08 8.10
C ARG A 128 7.61 3.51 8.60
N GLU A 129 7.10 4.38 7.74
CA GLU A 129 6.80 5.77 8.08
C GLU A 129 5.82 5.87 9.24
N PHE A 130 4.75 5.07 9.22
CA PHE A 130 3.78 5.00 10.32
C PHE A 130 4.45 4.70 11.67
N PHE A 131 5.28 3.66 11.75
CA PHE A 131 5.99 3.33 13.00
C PHE A 131 7.03 4.38 13.40
N THR A 132 7.69 5.02 12.44
CA THR A 132 8.61 6.13 12.70
C THR A 132 7.88 7.34 13.30
N THR A 133 6.72 7.71 12.74
CA THR A 133 5.90 8.82 13.26
C THR A 133 5.37 8.55 14.67
N LEU A 134 5.12 7.28 15.03
CA LEU A 134 4.77 6.88 16.39
C LEU A 134 5.97 6.80 17.36
N GLY A 135 7.19 7.08 16.89
CA GLY A 135 8.41 6.99 17.71
C GLY A 135 8.81 5.55 18.04
N GLN A 136 8.37 4.56 17.25
CA GLN A 136 8.63 3.13 17.45
C GLN A 136 9.22 2.46 16.19
N PRO A 137 10.33 2.97 15.61
CA PRO A 137 10.88 2.43 14.38
C PRO A 137 11.27 0.93 14.47
N GLU A 138 11.60 0.42 15.66
CA GLU A 138 11.94 -0.99 15.89
C GLU A 138 10.74 -1.92 15.68
N ALA A 139 9.51 -1.43 15.90
CA ALA A 139 8.28 -2.20 15.73
C ALA A 139 8.07 -2.62 14.25
N PHE A 140 8.59 -1.84 13.30
CA PHE A 140 8.56 -2.18 11.88
C PHE A 140 9.21 -3.54 11.59
N ALA A 141 10.35 -3.83 12.22
CA ALA A 141 11.06 -5.08 11.99
C ALA A 141 10.32 -6.30 12.57
N GLN A 142 9.53 -6.08 13.62
CA GLN A 142 8.81 -7.12 14.37
C GLN A 142 7.38 -7.35 13.83
N SER A 143 6.82 -6.36 13.13
CA SER A 143 5.48 -6.38 12.56
C SER A 143 5.20 -7.65 11.73
N SER A 144 4.03 -8.22 11.95
CA SER A 144 3.57 -9.40 11.22
C SER A 144 3.29 -9.06 9.75
N GLU A 145 2.77 -7.87 9.53
CA GLU A 145 2.38 -7.28 8.26
C GLU A 145 3.61 -7.12 7.36
N VAL A 146 4.70 -6.57 7.91
CA VAL A 146 5.99 -6.41 7.22
C VAL A 146 6.57 -7.77 6.82
N ARG A 147 6.50 -8.78 7.69
CA ARG A 147 6.96 -10.14 7.37
C ARG A 147 6.16 -10.75 6.22
N VAL A 148 4.84 -10.57 6.20
CA VAL A 148 3.95 -11.03 5.13
C VAL A 148 4.28 -10.34 3.81
N LEU A 149 4.39 -9.01 3.79
CA LEU A 149 4.72 -8.25 2.59
C LEU A 149 6.11 -8.59 2.04
N ARG A 150 7.13 -8.73 2.91
CA ARG A 150 8.47 -9.15 2.49
C ARG A 150 8.48 -10.54 1.86
N ARG A 151 7.69 -11.47 2.40
CA ARG A 151 7.52 -12.80 1.80
C ARG A 151 6.89 -12.68 0.42
N PHE A 152 5.81 -11.92 0.30
CA PHE A 152 5.12 -11.74 -0.97
C PHE A 152 6.02 -11.08 -2.03
N ALA A 153 6.79 -10.06 -1.66
CA ALA A 153 7.79 -9.45 -2.53
C ALA A 153 8.85 -10.45 -3.03
N ARG A 154 9.27 -11.42 -2.20
CA ARG A 154 10.19 -12.49 -2.65
C ARG A 154 9.51 -13.42 -3.65
N ASP A 155 8.24 -13.76 -3.43
CA ASP A 155 7.49 -14.64 -4.33
C ASP A 155 7.26 -13.97 -5.70
N ILE A 156 6.96 -12.66 -5.71
CA ILE A 156 6.89 -11.85 -6.95
C ILE A 156 8.24 -11.86 -7.68
N ARG A 157 9.35 -11.60 -6.97
CA ARG A 157 10.70 -11.59 -7.57
C ARG A 157 11.10 -12.92 -8.19
N ARG A 158 10.64 -14.05 -7.65
CA ARG A 158 10.92 -15.39 -8.21
C ARG A 158 10.20 -15.63 -9.54
N LYS A 159 9.11 -14.91 -9.78
CA LYS A 159 8.27 -15.03 -10.98
C LYS A 159 8.59 -13.97 -12.04
N MET A 160 9.32 -12.92 -11.66
CA MET A 160 9.82 -11.95 -12.64
C MET A 160 10.67 -12.66 -13.70
N PRO A 161 10.36 -12.44 -14.99
CA PRO A 161 11.33 -12.72 -16.05
C PRO A 161 12.58 -11.91 -15.71
N VAL A 162 13.73 -12.58 -15.63
CA VAL A 162 14.98 -11.84 -15.55
C VAL A 162 15.12 -11.14 -16.88
N ASP A 163 14.95 -9.81 -16.92
CA ASP A 163 15.24 -9.03 -18.11
C ASP A 163 16.67 -9.40 -18.55
N PRO A 164 16.83 -10.00 -19.75
CA PRO A 164 18.13 -10.40 -20.24
C PRO A 164 19.15 -9.26 -20.23
N MET A 165 18.68 -8.02 -20.45
CA MET A 165 19.53 -6.83 -20.42
C MET A 165 19.96 -6.47 -19.00
N GLN A 166 19.01 -6.41 -18.06
CA GLN A 166 19.31 -6.19 -16.65
C GLN A 166 20.25 -7.29 -16.08
N LYS A 167 20.11 -8.54 -16.54
CA LYS A 167 21.00 -9.65 -16.16
C LYS A 167 22.43 -9.39 -16.62
N LEU A 168 22.60 -8.98 -17.87
CA LEU A 168 23.90 -8.65 -18.45
C LEU A 168 24.55 -7.47 -17.74
N GLN A 169 23.78 -6.42 -17.43
CA GLN A 169 24.26 -5.27 -16.65
C GLN A 169 24.72 -5.66 -15.25
N ASN A 170 23.95 -6.48 -14.53
CA ASN A 170 24.33 -7.00 -13.22
C ASN A 170 25.57 -7.91 -13.26
N GLN A 171 25.71 -8.72 -14.32
CA GLN A 171 26.91 -9.55 -14.53
C GLN A 171 28.14 -8.67 -14.78
N LEU A 172 27.98 -7.60 -15.58
CA LEU A 172 29.04 -6.65 -15.87
C LEU A 172 29.51 -5.97 -14.58
N GLU A 173 28.60 -5.46 -13.77
CA GLU A 173 28.93 -4.79 -12.50
C GLU A 173 29.68 -5.73 -11.53
N ARG A 174 29.26 -7.00 -11.44
CA ARG A 174 29.95 -8.02 -10.67
C ARG A 174 31.33 -8.35 -11.21
N ALA A 175 31.50 -8.40 -12.54
CA ALA A 175 32.80 -8.65 -13.16
C ALA A 175 33.78 -7.50 -12.89
N VAL A 176 33.31 -6.25 -12.97
CA VAL A 176 34.10 -5.06 -12.62
C VAL A 176 34.50 -5.08 -11.14
N LYS A 177 33.56 -5.33 -10.23
CA LYS A 177 33.83 -5.37 -8.79
C LYS A 177 34.79 -6.50 -8.38
N ALA A 178 34.81 -7.59 -9.15
CA ALA A 178 35.72 -8.72 -8.96
C ALA A 178 37.02 -8.59 -9.77
N GLU A 179 37.28 -7.42 -10.39
CA GLU A 179 38.47 -7.14 -11.21
C GLU A 179 38.67 -8.11 -12.39
N ARG A 180 37.59 -8.77 -12.83
CA ARG A 180 37.57 -9.64 -14.01
C ARG A 180 37.32 -8.79 -15.26
N TYR A 181 38.30 -7.99 -15.61
CA TYR A 181 38.18 -6.99 -16.69
C TYR A 181 37.93 -7.61 -18.07
N GLU A 182 38.44 -8.82 -18.33
CA GLU A 182 38.17 -9.55 -19.59
C GLU A 182 36.70 -9.96 -19.70
N ASP A 183 36.12 -10.49 -18.62
CA ASP A 183 34.69 -10.81 -18.54
C ASP A 183 33.84 -9.55 -18.70
N ALA A 184 34.25 -8.45 -18.06
CA ALA A 184 33.57 -7.16 -18.16
C ALA A 184 33.59 -6.60 -19.60
N ALA A 185 34.69 -6.78 -20.35
CA ALA A 185 34.77 -6.36 -21.74
C ALA A 185 33.79 -7.15 -22.62
N LYS A 186 33.76 -8.49 -22.49
CA LYS A 186 32.82 -9.36 -23.23
C LYS A 186 31.35 -8.99 -22.95
N LEU A 187 31.02 -8.75 -21.69
CA LEU A 187 29.66 -8.37 -21.28
C LEU A 187 29.26 -6.98 -21.81
N ARG A 188 30.19 -6.01 -21.89
CA ARG A 188 29.93 -4.70 -22.52
C ARG A 188 29.62 -4.82 -24.01
N ASP A 189 30.35 -5.67 -24.72
CA ASP A 189 30.13 -5.90 -26.15
C ASP A 189 28.80 -6.60 -26.41
N GLU A 190 28.42 -7.57 -25.57
CA GLU A 190 27.13 -8.25 -25.66
C GLU A 190 25.95 -7.29 -25.40
N ILE A 191 26.07 -6.41 -24.40
CA ILE A 191 25.07 -5.34 -24.13
C ILE A 191 24.95 -4.40 -25.34
N ARG A 192 26.08 -3.96 -25.92
CA ARG A 192 26.07 -3.10 -27.11
C ARG A 192 25.40 -3.78 -28.30
N GLN A 193 25.70 -5.05 -28.57
CA GLN A 193 25.09 -5.79 -29.67
C GLN A 193 23.57 -5.94 -29.52
N LYS A 194 23.08 -6.19 -28.31
CA LYS A 194 21.63 -6.31 -28.07
C LYS A 194 20.91 -4.97 -28.21
N ASN A 195 21.48 -3.88 -27.71
CA ASN A 195 20.92 -2.54 -27.89
C ASN A 195 20.83 -2.09 -29.36
N VAL A 196 21.75 -2.55 -30.23
CA VAL A 196 21.72 -2.24 -31.67
C VAL A 196 20.67 -3.06 -32.43
N LYS A 197 20.25 -4.22 -31.90
CA LYS A 197 19.26 -5.10 -32.55
C LYS A 197 17.82 -4.77 -32.18
N GLU A 198 17.59 -3.97 -31.15
CA GLU A 198 16.24 -3.53 -30.70
C GLU A 198 15.82 -2.17 -31.32
N VAL A 199 16.65 -1.59 -32.19
CA VAL A 199 16.37 -0.38 -33.00
C VAL A 199 16.09 -0.77 -34.44
#